data_AF-A0A971IRA1-F1
#
_entry.id   AF-A0A971IRA1-F1
#
_cell.length_a   1.000
_cell.length_b   1.000
_cell.length_c   1.000
_cell.angle_alpha   90.00
_cell.angle_beta   90.00
_cell.angle_gamma   90.00
#
_symmetry.space_group_name_H-M   'P 1'
#
loop_
_entity.id
_entity.type
_entity.pdbx_description
1 polymer ?
#
loop_
_entity_poly.entity_id
_entity_poly.type
_entity_poly.pdbx_seq_one_letter_code
_entity_poly.pdbx_strand_id
1 'polypeptide(L)' 'MDSRINILKGIHPGKLIERDLKKQDITQRSLAEKIDVPYQAINAIIMGKRNLTTE' A
#
# COMPACT_ATOMS: atom_id res chain seq x y z
N MET A 1 -15.87 -17.63 -13.55
CA MET A 1 -15.62 -16.93 -12.28
C MET A 1 -14.93 -15.62 -12.60
N ASP A 2 -15.66 -14.51 -12.64
CA ASP A 2 -15.02 -13.20 -12.74
C ASP A 2 -14.21 -12.95 -11.48
N SER A 3 -12.90 -13.04 -11.62
CA SER A 3 -11.98 -12.71 -10.54
C SER A 3 -12.13 -11.21 -10.28
N ARG A 4 -12.77 -10.84 -9.16
CA ARG A 4 -12.95 -9.43 -8.72
C ARG A 4 -11.62 -8.65 -8.70
N ILE A 5 -10.49 -9.36 -8.63
CA ILE A 5 -9.12 -8.84 -8.82
C ILE A 5 -8.94 -8.10 -10.15
N ASN A 6 -9.62 -8.49 -11.23
CA ASN A 6 -9.52 -7.83 -12.54
C ASN A 6 -9.90 -6.34 -12.47
N ILE A 7 -10.82 -5.97 -11.58
CA ILE A 7 -11.23 -4.58 -11.35
C ILE A 7 -10.08 -3.74 -10.76
N LEU A 8 -9.14 -4.38 -10.06
CA LEU A 8 -8.00 -3.72 -9.42
C LEU A 8 -6.77 -3.66 -10.31
N LYS A 9 -6.76 -4.36 -11.46
CA LYS A 9 -5.63 -4.34 -12.40
C LYS A 9 -5.42 -2.92 -12.94
N GLY A 10 -4.15 -2.53 -13.08
CA GLY A 10 -3.76 -1.19 -13.53
C GLY A 10 -3.73 -0.12 -12.42
N ILE A 11 -4.24 -0.43 -11.22
CA ILE A 11 -4.11 0.45 -10.06
C ILE A 11 -2.78 0.18 -9.37
N HIS A 12 -1.98 1.23 -9.15
CA HIS A 12 -0.73 1.10 -8.40
C HIS A 12 -1.01 0.59 -6.97
N PRO A 13 -0.27 -0.41 -6.44
CA PRO A 13 -0.53 -1.00 -5.13
C PRO A 13 -0.51 0.04 -4.00
N GLY A 14 0.33 1.07 -4.10
CA GLY A 14 0.35 2.20 -3.17
C GLY A 14 -1.00 2.90 -2.99
N LYS A 15 -1.82 2.99 -4.04
CA LYS A 15 -3.17 3.59 -3.95
C LYS A 15 -4.16 2.70 -3.20
N LEU A 16 -4.00 1.39 -3.32
CA LEU A 16 -4.80 0.42 -2.57
C LEU A 16 -4.44 0.46 -1.08
N ILE A 17 -3.14 0.50 -0.77
CA ILE A 17 -2.63 0.64 0.61
C ILE A 17 -3.13 1.95 1.23
N GLU A 18 -3.03 3.07 0.52
CA GLU A 18 -3.53 4.38 0.99
C GLU A 18 -5.03 4.33 1.34
N ARG A 19 -5.84 3.72 0.48
CA ARG A 19 -7.28 3.55 0.69
C ARG A 19 -7.56 2.71 1.94
N ASP A 20 -6.84 1.61 2.12
CA ASP A 20 -7.09 0.67 3.21
C ASP A 20 -6.64 1.24 4.55
N LEU A 21 -5.53 2.00 4.57
CA LEU A 21 -5.11 2.78 5.75
C LEU A 21 -6.18 3.78 6.19
N LYS A 22 -6.77 4.53 5.25
CA LYS A 22 -7.87 5.46 5.55
C LYS A 22 -9.11 4.74 6.08
N LYS A 23 -9.44 3.57 5.53
CA LYS A 23 -10.60 2.77 5.99
C LYS A 23 -10.42 2.22 7.40
N GLN A 24 -9.17 1.96 7.80
CA GLN A 24 -8.85 1.41 9.11
C GLN A 24 -8.48 2.48 10.15
N ASP A 25 -8.46 3.76 9.76
CA ASP A 25 -7.98 4.89 10.58
C ASP A 25 -6.54 4.67 11.10
N ILE A 26 -5.68 4.11 10.24
CA ILE A 26 -4.28 3.84 10.55
C ILE A 26 -3.37 4.77 9.75
N THR A 27 -2.35 5.31 10.40
CA THR A 27 -1.34 6.14 9.72
C THR A 27 -0.27 5.29 9.02
N GLN A 28 0.33 5.82 7.97
CA GLN A 28 1.46 5.19 7.28
C GLN A 28 2.63 4.90 8.23
N ARG A 29 2.85 5.77 9.23
CA ARG A 29 3.87 5.60 10.27
C ARG A 29 3.56 4.41 11.16
N SER A 30 2.32 4.27 11.63
CA SER A 30 1.91 3.11 12.43
C SER A 30 2.05 1.80 11.63
N LEU A 31 1.73 1.80 10.34
CA LEU A 31 1.98 0.63 9.48
C LEU A 31 3.48 0.32 9.39
N ALA A 32 4.31 1.34 9.15
CA ALA A 32 5.76 1.18 9.01
C ALA A 32 6.39 0.59 10.28
N GLU A 33 5.99 1.09 11.45
CA GLU A 33 6.42 0.57 12.75
C GLU A 33 5.96 -0.89 12.98
N LYS A 34 4.72 -1.22 12.61
CA LYS A 34 4.17 -2.57 12.79
C LYS A 34 4.86 -3.65 11.97
N ILE A 35 5.39 -3.30 10.80
CA ILE A 35 6.06 -4.25 9.90
C ILE A 35 7.58 -4.06 9.85
N ASP A 36 8.12 -3.27 10.79
CA ASP A 36 9.56 -2.98 10.94
C ASP A 36 10.23 -2.49 9.65
N VAL A 37 9.58 -1.55 8.95
CA VAL A 37 10.16 -0.91 7.76
C VAL A 37 10.29 0.60 7.94
N PRO A 38 11.25 1.25 7.26
CA PRO A 38 11.34 2.70 7.27
C PRO A 38 10.06 3.34 6.72
N TYR A 39 9.55 4.36 7.41
CA TYR A 39 8.41 5.16 6.96
C TYR A 39 8.55 5.66 5.51
N GLN A 40 9.77 6.02 5.12
CA GLN A 40 10.12 6.51 3.78
C GLN A 40 9.84 5.45 2.70
N ALA A 41 10.00 4.16 3.02
CA ALA A 41 9.70 3.07 2.10
C ALA A 41 8.18 3.00 1.84
N ILE A 42 7.37 3.01 2.89
CA ILE A 42 5.90 3.04 2.79
C ILE A 42 5.43 4.29 2.05
N ASN A 43 5.96 5.45 2.40
CA ASN A 43 5.62 6.70 1.74
C ASN A 43 5.98 6.68 0.24
N ALA A 44 7.16 6.17 -0.12
CA ALA A 44 7.56 6.04 -1.53
C ALA A 44 6.65 5.10 -2.32
N ILE A 45 6.20 3.99 -1.71
CA ILE A 45 5.23 3.06 -2.34
C ILE A 45 3.89 3.75 -2.53
N ILE A 46 3.37 4.42 -1.51
CA ILE A 46 2.08 5.13 -1.58
C ILE A 46 2.10 6.26 -2.61
N MET A 47 3.22 6.99 -2.71
CA MET A 47 3.42 8.02 -3.73
C MET A 47 3.66 7.47 -5.14
N GLY A 48 3.76 6.16 -5.33
CA GLY A 48 4.06 5.55 -6.63
C GLY A 48 5.52 5.76 -7.10
N LYS A 49 6.41 6.15 -6.18
CA LYS A 49 7.85 6.35 -6.46
C LYS A 49 8.66 5.05 -6.34
N ARG A 50 8.08 4.01 -5.72
CA ARG A 50 8.70 2.71 -5.52
C ARG A 50 7.67 1.59 -5.70
N ASN A 51 8.09 0.49 -6.32
CA ASN A 51 7.29 -0.73 -6.42
C ASN A 51 7.29 -1.51 -5.11
N LEU A 52 6.20 -2.24 -4.84
CA LEU A 52 6.13 -3.18 -3.73
C LEU A 52 7.01 -4.40 -4.05
N THR A 53 7.85 -4.83 -3.11
CA THR A 53 8.71 -6.01 -3.23
C THR A 53 8.01 -7.25 -2.69
N THR A 54 8.43 -8.44 -3.14
CA THR A 54 7.90 -9.74 -2.68
C THR A 54 8.85 -10.49 -1.75
N GLU A 55 10.03 -9.93 -1.49
CA GLU A 55 11.03 -10.48 -0.56
C GLU A 55 10.57 -10.35 0.90
#